data_AF-A0A8B9IY53-F1
#
_entry.id   AF-A0A8B9IY53-F1
#
_cell.length_a   1.000
_cell.length_b   1.000
_cell.length_c   1.000
_cell.angle_alpha   90.00
_cell.angle_beta   90.00
_cell.angle_gamma   90.00
#
_symmetry.space_group_name_H-M   'P 1'
#
loop_
_entity.id
_entity.type
_entity.pdbx_description
1 polymer ?
#
loop_
_entity_poly.entity_id
_entity_poly.type
_entity_poly.pdbx_seq_one_letter_code
_entity_poly.pdbx_strand_id
1 'polypeptide(L)'
;MNIQEYFARISYNESHKDADLQTLTVIFQHHLWAIPFENLSMHCGETIELDLQATYNKIVRKKRGGWCLETNLLLFWALEELGFDVCILGGNCYEPAERAYADEMNHILLKVVIKGNSYIVDAGFGGAYQSWQPLILISGKDQPQTPGIFRFMEDNGTWYFENVKRKRYIPEESEPATGTPEPGNIRKMYKFTLQPRHINDFQELNTSLQLSPDNILQKKSICSLQTPEGIYALVGWTFTEVKYNYMEDTDLVQIKTLTDEEVEKTLKDKFGVVLENKLTPINVRGLPPNLVDMS
;
A
#
# COMPACT_ATOMS: atom_id res chain seq x y z
N MET A 1 -0.77 -8.00 22.85
CA MET A 1 -1.68 -7.86 21.69
C MET A 1 -2.54 -9.11 21.57
N ASN A 2 -3.66 -9.08 20.84
CA ASN A 2 -4.56 -10.22 20.71
C ASN A 2 -4.91 -10.46 19.24
N ILE A 3 -4.57 -11.64 18.71
CA ILE A 3 -4.83 -11.99 17.31
C ILE A 3 -6.33 -11.97 16.96
N GLN A 4 -7.21 -12.23 17.92
CA GLN A 4 -8.67 -12.19 17.71
C GLN A 4 -9.19 -10.75 17.51
N GLU A 5 -8.59 -9.76 18.18
CA GLU A 5 -8.93 -8.35 17.92
C GLU A 5 -8.45 -7.93 16.51
N TYR A 6 -7.27 -8.41 16.09
CA TYR A 6 -6.78 -8.20 14.73
C TYR A 6 -7.69 -8.85 13.68
N PHE A 7 -8.11 -10.10 13.89
CA PHE A 7 -9.07 -10.78 13.02
C PHE A 7 -10.40 -10.06 12.94
N ALA A 8 -10.94 -9.60 14.06
CA ALA A 8 -12.12 -8.74 14.07
C ALA A 8 -11.89 -7.43 13.29
N ARG A 9 -10.70 -6.81 13.41
CA ARG A 9 -10.35 -5.59 12.68
C ARG A 9 -10.32 -5.79 11.17
N ILE A 10 -9.83 -6.94 10.69
CA ILE A 10 -9.78 -7.29 9.27
C ILE A 10 -11.02 -8.05 8.77
N SER A 11 -12.01 -8.24 9.66
CA SER A 11 -13.23 -9.03 9.38
C SER A 11 -12.96 -10.46 8.91
N TYR A 12 -11.89 -11.08 9.43
CA TYR A 12 -11.54 -12.47 9.16
C TYR A 12 -12.16 -13.38 10.23
N ASN A 13 -13.07 -14.27 9.82
CA ASN A 13 -13.84 -15.12 10.75
C ASN A 13 -13.61 -16.63 10.53
N GLU A 14 -12.65 -16.99 9.68
CA GLU A 14 -12.38 -18.40 9.36
C GLU A 14 -11.51 -19.05 10.43
N SER A 15 -11.66 -20.36 10.62
CA SER A 15 -10.71 -21.10 11.44
C SER A 15 -9.37 -21.19 10.70
N HIS A 16 -8.31 -20.66 11.29
CA HIS A 16 -6.95 -20.82 10.77
C HIS A 16 -6.58 -22.31 10.93
N LYS A 17 -6.51 -23.04 9.81
CA LYS A 17 -6.27 -24.48 9.85
C LYS A 17 -4.80 -24.81 9.84
N ASP A 18 -3.99 -24.08 9.06
CA ASP A 18 -2.54 -24.28 8.91
C ASP A 18 -1.84 -23.01 8.37
N ALA A 19 -0.53 -22.86 8.65
CA ALA A 19 0.32 -21.82 8.06
C ALA A 19 0.67 -22.14 6.59
N ASP A 20 -0.34 -22.11 5.72
CA ASP A 20 -0.25 -22.40 4.30
C ASP A 20 -0.54 -21.18 3.40
N LEU A 21 -0.36 -21.35 2.08
CA LEU A 21 -0.52 -20.26 1.12
C LEU A 21 -1.96 -19.76 1.02
N GLN A 22 -2.95 -20.64 1.24
CA GLN A 22 -4.36 -20.25 1.19
C GLN A 22 -4.67 -19.33 2.37
N THR A 23 -4.31 -19.72 3.59
CA THR A 23 -4.46 -18.91 4.79
C THR A 23 -3.71 -17.58 4.65
N LEU A 24 -2.46 -17.60 4.17
CA LEU A 24 -1.69 -16.37 3.93
C LEU A 24 -2.42 -15.42 2.96
N THR A 25 -2.94 -15.95 1.86
CA THR A 25 -3.62 -15.16 0.83
C THR A 25 -4.91 -14.53 1.37
N VAL A 26 -5.74 -15.30 2.08
CA VAL A 26 -7.01 -14.80 2.61
C VAL A 26 -6.77 -13.73 3.67
N ILE A 27 -5.84 -13.96 4.60
CA ILE A 27 -5.50 -12.96 5.64
C ILE A 27 -4.95 -11.69 5.01
N PHE A 28 -4.06 -11.83 4.01
CA PHE A 28 -3.50 -10.69 3.30
C PHE A 28 -4.60 -9.86 2.61
N GLN A 29 -5.54 -10.50 1.91
CA GLN A 29 -6.67 -9.81 1.27
C GLN A 29 -7.56 -9.09 2.27
N HIS A 30 -7.92 -9.76 3.37
CA HIS A 30 -8.70 -9.15 4.45
C HIS A 30 -7.97 -7.94 5.07
N HIS A 31 -6.65 -8.02 5.25
CA HIS A 31 -5.86 -6.89 5.71
C HIS A 31 -5.96 -5.70 4.73
N LEU A 32 -5.73 -5.94 3.44
CA LEU A 32 -5.77 -4.92 2.38
C LEU A 32 -7.14 -4.23 2.26
N TRP A 33 -8.23 -4.97 2.45
CA TRP A 33 -9.60 -4.44 2.32
C TRP A 33 -10.10 -3.73 3.58
N ALA A 34 -9.46 -3.96 4.72
CA ALA A 34 -9.92 -3.40 5.99
C ALA A 34 -9.03 -2.26 6.50
N ILE A 35 -7.72 -2.32 6.26
CA ILE A 35 -6.73 -1.40 6.83
C ILE A 35 -6.23 -0.48 5.71
N PRO A 36 -6.56 0.83 5.75
CA PRO A 36 -6.05 1.77 4.77
C PRO A 36 -4.54 1.95 4.89
N PHE A 37 -3.88 2.16 3.75
CA PHE A 37 -2.59 2.83 3.72
C PHE A 37 -2.83 4.34 3.91
N GLU A 38 -2.26 4.95 4.94
CA GLU A 38 -2.48 6.37 5.22
C GLU A 38 -1.34 7.02 6.02
N ASN A 39 -1.17 8.33 5.85
CA ASN A 39 -0.20 9.15 6.57
C ASN A 39 -0.86 10.32 7.34
N LEU A 40 -2.16 10.22 7.62
CA LEU A 40 -2.98 11.33 8.12
C LEU A 40 -2.54 11.81 9.50
N SER A 41 -1.93 10.95 10.31
CA SER A 41 -1.35 11.36 11.61
C SER A 41 -0.38 12.54 11.48
N MET A 42 0.46 12.55 10.43
CA MET A 42 1.40 13.65 10.16
C MET A 42 0.68 14.98 9.90
N HIS A 43 -0.48 14.90 9.24
CA HIS A 43 -1.33 16.03 8.85
C HIS A 43 -2.37 16.43 9.92
N CYS A 44 -2.38 15.68 11.02
CA CYS A 44 -3.17 15.93 12.24
C CYS A 44 -2.30 16.43 13.40
N GLY A 45 -0.99 16.62 13.18
CA GLY A 45 -0.04 17.00 14.23
C GLY A 45 0.32 15.86 15.20
N GLU A 46 0.05 14.61 14.81
CA GLU A 46 0.38 13.40 15.58
C GLU A 46 1.75 12.87 15.14
N THR A 47 2.54 12.37 16.09
CA THR A 47 3.79 11.67 15.79
C THR A 47 3.51 10.18 15.58
N ILE A 48 4.15 9.59 14.57
CA ILE A 48 4.12 8.16 14.31
C ILE A 48 5.31 7.52 15.04
N GLU A 49 5.01 6.76 16.08
CA GLU A 49 5.99 5.96 16.81
C GLU A 49 6.18 4.62 16.11
N LEU A 50 7.43 4.26 15.82
CA LEU A 50 7.75 2.93 15.28
C LEU A 50 7.80 1.89 16.41
N ASP A 51 6.65 1.65 17.01
CA ASP A 51 6.43 0.68 18.07
C ASP A 51 5.22 -0.20 17.73
N LEU A 52 5.36 -1.51 17.95
CA LEU A 52 4.33 -2.47 17.58
C LEU A 52 3.07 -2.32 18.45
N GLN A 53 3.21 -2.01 19.75
CA GLN A 53 2.07 -1.83 20.65
C GLN A 53 1.31 -0.53 20.32
N ALA A 54 2.00 0.54 19.96
CA ALA A 54 1.42 1.80 19.48
C ALA A 54 0.69 1.59 18.15
N THR A 55 1.36 0.94 17.18
CA THR A 55 0.82 0.57 15.87
C THR A 55 -0.46 -0.26 16.02
N TYR A 56 -0.43 -1.29 16.87
CA TYR A 56 -1.58 -2.13 17.16
C TYR A 56 -2.75 -1.33 17.74
N ASN A 57 -2.52 -0.46 18.72
CA ASN A 57 -3.60 0.35 19.30
C ASN A 57 -4.20 1.30 18.26
N LYS A 58 -3.37 1.94 17.43
CA LYS A 58 -3.81 2.82 16.34
C LYS A 58 -4.65 2.06 15.31
N ILE A 59 -4.09 1.01 14.70
CA ILE A 59 -4.73 0.33 13.58
C ILE A 59 -5.90 -0.55 14.04
N VAL A 60 -5.71 -1.36 15.09
CA VAL A 60 -6.70 -2.35 15.52
C VAL A 60 -7.79 -1.71 16.38
N ARG A 61 -7.42 -0.98 17.44
CA ARG A 61 -8.39 -0.47 18.42
C ARG A 61 -9.04 0.85 18.00
N LYS A 62 -8.26 1.78 17.45
CA LYS A 62 -8.78 3.06 16.92
C LYS A 62 -9.26 2.97 15.48
N LYS A 63 -9.18 1.79 14.84
CA LYS A 63 -9.61 1.54 13.46
C LYS A 63 -8.98 2.47 12.42
N ARG A 64 -7.75 2.91 12.68
CA ARG A 64 -6.97 3.71 11.72
C ARG A 64 -6.29 2.82 10.67
N GLY A 65 -5.59 3.45 9.75
CA GLY A 65 -4.61 2.81 8.89
C GLY A 65 -3.19 3.15 9.35
N GLY A 66 -2.23 2.98 8.46
CA GLY A 66 -0.87 3.47 8.64
C GLY A 66 -0.10 3.44 7.32
N TRP A 67 1.12 3.94 7.33
CA TRP A 67 2.03 3.81 6.19
C TRP A 67 2.79 2.47 6.23
N CYS A 68 3.72 2.25 5.29
CA CYS A 68 4.39 0.96 5.14
C CYS A 68 5.03 0.42 6.43
N LEU A 69 5.66 1.30 7.22
CA LEU A 69 6.30 0.92 8.48
C LEU A 69 5.31 0.42 9.55
N GLU A 70 4.05 0.84 9.49
CA GLU A 70 3.02 0.47 10.45
C GLU A 70 2.22 -0.75 9.96
N THR A 71 1.75 -0.72 8.70
CA THR A 71 0.90 -1.79 8.18
C THR A 71 1.66 -3.10 8.01
N ASN A 72 2.88 -3.06 7.48
CA ASN A 72 3.71 -4.26 7.34
C ASN A 72 4.28 -4.74 8.68
N LEU A 73 4.50 -3.85 9.66
CA LEU A 73 4.86 -4.27 11.02
C LEU A 73 3.71 -5.02 11.71
N LEU A 74 2.49 -4.50 11.59
CA LEU A 74 1.31 -5.18 12.13
C LEU A 74 1.08 -6.54 11.43
N LEU A 75 1.21 -6.59 10.11
CA LEU A 75 1.06 -7.82 9.35
C LEU A 75 2.17 -8.83 9.70
N PHE A 76 3.41 -8.37 9.86
CA PHE A 76 4.53 -9.19 10.31
C PHE A 76 4.21 -9.90 11.64
N TRP A 77 3.82 -9.13 12.66
CA TRP A 77 3.41 -9.69 13.95
C TRP A 77 2.27 -10.70 13.81
N ALA A 78 1.22 -10.37 13.03
CA ALA A 78 0.08 -11.26 12.86
C ALA A 78 0.48 -12.58 12.18
N LEU A 79 1.39 -12.55 11.20
CA LEU A 79 1.89 -13.74 10.52
C LEU A 79 2.81 -14.58 11.41
N GLU A 80 3.65 -13.96 12.23
CA GLU A 80 4.46 -14.66 13.24
C GLU A 80 3.59 -15.40 14.27
N GLU A 81 2.56 -14.74 14.80
CA GLU A 81 1.61 -15.36 15.75
C GLU A 81 0.86 -16.56 15.14
N LEU A 82 0.71 -16.58 13.82
CA LEU A 82 0.09 -17.68 13.09
C LEU A 82 1.08 -18.79 12.70
N GLY A 83 2.35 -18.66 13.10
CA GLY A 83 3.39 -19.66 12.87
C GLY A 83 3.97 -19.66 11.45
N PHE A 84 3.80 -18.58 10.69
CA PHE A 84 4.51 -18.43 9.41
C PHE A 84 5.99 -18.16 9.66
N ASP A 85 6.86 -18.75 8.84
CA ASP A 85 8.26 -18.33 8.71
C ASP A 85 8.29 -17.03 7.92
N VAL A 86 8.36 -15.90 8.63
CA VAL A 86 8.29 -14.55 8.06
C VAL A 86 9.47 -13.70 8.53
N CYS A 87 10.00 -12.86 7.65
CA CYS A 87 10.96 -11.83 8.03
C CYS A 87 10.70 -10.50 7.31
N ILE A 88 11.15 -9.41 7.93
CA ILE A 88 11.12 -8.07 7.34
C ILE A 88 12.31 -7.93 6.38
N LEU A 89 12.04 -7.37 5.21
CA LEU A 89 13.03 -6.90 4.25
C LEU A 89 12.92 -5.38 4.10
N GLY A 90 13.99 -4.79 3.59
CA GLY A 90 14.06 -3.38 3.28
C GLY A 90 14.17 -3.12 1.79
N GLY A 91 13.52 -2.07 1.31
CA GLY A 91 13.53 -1.67 -0.10
C GLY A 91 13.66 -0.18 -0.33
N ASN A 92 13.93 0.17 -1.57
CA ASN A 92 14.01 1.53 -2.09
C ASN A 92 12.93 1.72 -3.16
N CYS A 93 11.98 2.62 -2.92
CA CYS A 93 10.95 2.98 -3.90
C CYS A 93 11.55 3.62 -5.14
N TYR A 94 10.94 3.37 -6.29
CA TYR A 94 11.24 4.08 -7.53
C TYR A 94 10.58 5.46 -7.52
N GLU A 95 11.35 6.50 -7.79
CA GLU A 95 10.91 7.88 -7.84
C GLU A 95 10.76 8.31 -9.32
N PRO A 96 9.53 8.44 -9.84
CA PRO A 96 9.32 8.73 -11.26
C PRO A 96 9.90 10.09 -11.70
N ALA A 97 9.89 11.07 -10.80
CA ALA A 97 10.43 12.41 -11.06
C ALA A 97 11.95 12.37 -11.30
N GLU A 98 12.67 11.61 -10.47
CA GLU A 98 14.13 11.45 -10.55
C GLU A 98 14.56 10.34 -11.53
N ARG A 99 13.60 9.52 -11.99
CA ARG A 99 13.82 8.34 -12.85
C ARG A 99 14.84 7.36 -12.25
N ALA A 100 14.87 7.28 -10.93
CA ALA A 100 15.80 6.49 -10.15
C ALA A 100 15.08 5.80 -8.99
N TYR A 101 15.71 4.79 -8.40
CA TYR A 101 15.30 4.30 -7.09
C TYR A 101 15.91 5.20 -6.03
N ALA A 102 15.20 5.41 -4.92
CA ALA A 102 15.72 6.13 -3.76
C ALA A 102 17.10 5.60 -3.36
N ASP A 103 18.02 6.50 -3.03
CA ASP A 103 19.37 6.13 -2.60
C ASP A 103 19.33 5.40 -1.25
N GLU A 104 18.53 5.93 -0.32
CA GLU A 104 18.32 5.36 1.01
C GLU A 104 17.09 4.48 1.05
N MET A 105 17.13 3.48 1.94
CA MET A 105 16.04 2.55 2.15
C MET A 105 14.83 3.28 2.73
N ASN A 106 13.68 3.23 2.06
CA ASN A 106 12.48 3.98 2.42
C ASN A 106 11.19 3.15 2.43
N HIS A 107 11.30 1.83 2.26
CA HIS A 107 10.17 0.91 2.26
C HIS A 107 10.48 -0.35 3.06
N ILE A 108 9.47 -0.93 3.69
CA ILE A 108 9.54 -2.27 4.27
C ILE A 108 8.53 -3.18 3.59
N LEU A 109 8.90 -4.45 3.46
CA LEU A 109 8.07 -5.51 2.91
C LEU A 109 8.39 -6.82 3.66
N LEU A 110 7.56 -7.84 3.49
CA LEU A 110 7.72 -9.12 4.18
C LEU A 110 8.08 -10.21 3.20
N LYS A 111 8.93 -11.14 3.64
CA LYS A 111 9.17 -12.41 2.97
C LYS A 111 8.61 -13.53 3.84
N VAL A 112 7.77 -14.38 3.26
CA VAL A 112 7.19 -15.56 3.91
C VAL A 112 7.68 -16.82 3.22
N VAL A 113 8.12 -17.83 3.98
CA VAL A 113 8.55 -19.12 3.45
C VAL A 113 7.50 -20.19 3.74
N ILE A 114 6.99 -20.85 2.70
CA ILE A 114 6.00 -21.92 2.82
C ILE A 114 6.48 -23.13 2.03
N LYS A 115 6.72 -24.25 2.72
CA LYS A 115 7.17 -25.52 2.13
C LYS A 115 8.38 -25.32 1.19
N GLY A 116 9.34 -24.48 1.61
CA GLY A 116 10.56 -24.17 0.85
C GLY A 116 10.44 -23.08 -0.22
N ASN A 117 9.24 -22.58 -0.51
CA ASN A 117 9.03 -21.49 -1.47
C ASN A 117 8.99 -20.14 -0.76
N SER A 118 9.69 -19.14 -1.29
CA SER A 118 9.65 -17.77 -0.78
C SER A 118 8.59 -16.94 -1.51
N TYR A 119 7.78 -16.22 -0.73
CA TYR A 119 6.77 -15.28 -1.20
C TYR A 119 7.04 -13.90 -0.63
N ILE A 120 6.79 -12.86 -1.42
CA ILE A 120 6.74 -11.48 -0.96
C ILE A 120 5.31 -11.12 -0.63
N VAL A 121 5.14 -10.48 0.53
CA VAL A 121 3.88 -9.95 1.03
C VAL A 121 4.12 -8.52 1.48
N ASP A 122 3.30 -7.60 0.99
CA ASP A 122 3.46 -6.17 1.23
C ASP A 122 2.09 -5.53 1.26
N ALA A 123 1.60 -5.13 2.43
CA ALA A 123 0.36 -4.38 2.63
C ALA A 123 0.60 -2.87 2.79
N GLY A 124 1.82 -2.41 2.48
CA GLY A 124 2.31 -1.08 2.83
C GLY A 124 2.65 -0.20 1.64
N PHE A 125 2.67 -0.71 0.41
CA PHE A 125 2.94 0.13 -0.76
C PHE A 125 1.76 1.04 -1.11
N GLY A 126 0.53 0.54 -0.96
CA GLY A 126 -0.68 1.31 -1.20
C GLY A 126 -0.97 1.62 -2.68
N GLY A 127 -1.99 2.43 -2.91
CA GLY A 127 -2.36 2.88 -4.26
C GLY A 127 -2.79 1.76 -5.22
N ALA A 128 -2.91 2.12 -6.50
CA ALA A 128 -3.47 1.24 -7.54
C ALA A 128 -2.56 0.05 -7.95
N TYR A 129 -1.41 -0.08 -7.30
CA TYR A 129 -0.37 -1.05 -7.67
C TYR A 129 -0.10 -2.06 -6.54
N GLN A 130 -0.97 -2.07 -5.55
CA GLN A 130 -0.97 -3.02 -4.45
C GLN A 130 -1.28 -4.43 -4.96
N SER A 131 -0.39 -5.39 -4.77
CA SER A 131 -0.69 -6.81 -5.03
C SER A 131 -1.74 -7.31 -4.03
N TRP A 132 -2.68 -8.13 -4.49
CA TRP A 132 -3.75 -8.74 -3.68
C TRP A 132 -3.46 -10.17 -3.25
N GLN A 133 -2.39 -10.76 -3.73
CA GLN A 133 -1.96 -12.12 -3.34
C GLN A 133 -0.45 -12.13 -3.11
N PRO A 134 0.06 -13.01 -2.23
CA PRO A 134 1.50 -13.23 -2.06
C PRO A 134 2.16 -13.53 -3.40
N LEU A 135 3.25 -12.82 -3.71
CA LEU A 135 3.97 -12.98 -4.97
C LEU A 135 5.12 -13.96 -4.78
N ILE A 136 5.17 -15.04 -5.56
CA ILE A 136 6.29 -15.99 -5.47
C ILE A 136 7.57 -15.32 -5.99
N LEU A 137 8.67 -15.55 -5.28
CA LEU A 137 9.96 -14.94 -5.57
C LEU A 137 10.70 -15.73 -6.68
N ILE A 138 10.24 -15.57 -7.92
CA ILE A 138 10.84 -16.15 -9.13
C ILE A 138 11.11 -15.04 -10.14
N SER A 139 12.38 -14.84 -10.49
CA SER A 139 12.81 -13.83 -11.47
C SER A 139 12.20 -14.10 -12.85
N GLY A 140 11.71 -13.05 -13.51
CA GLY A 140 11.11 -13.09 -14.84
C GLY A 140 9.69 -13.67 -14.92
N LYS A 141 9.12 -14.16 -13.80
CA LYS A 141 7.78 -14.78 -13.82
C LYS A 141 6.68 -13.73 -13.75
N ASP A 142 5.79 -13.74 -14.75
CA ASP A 142 4.53 -13.01 -14.70
C ASP A 142 3.55 -13.63 -13.71
N GLN A 143 2.96 -12.76 -12.88
CA GLN A 143 2.02 -13.13 -11.82
C GLN A 143 0.75 -12.28 -11.97
N PRO A 144 -0.21 -12.72 -12.83
CA PRO A 144 -1.46 -12.00 -13.05
C PRO A 144 -2.34 -12.00 -11.79
N GLN A 145 -2.87 -10.84 -11.44
CA GLN A 145 -3.83 -10.64 -10.35
C GLN A 145 -4.91 -9.62 -10.76
N THR A 146 -5.95 -9.45 -9.95
CA THR A 146 -7.02 -8.46 -10.19
C THR A 146 -6.52 -7.01 -10.34
N PRO A 147 -5.46 -6.54 -9.66
CA PRO A 147 -4.91 -5.20 -9.89
C PRO A 147 -4.03 -5.06 -11.15
N GLY A 148 -3.47 -6.15 -11.65
CA GLY A 148 -2.57 -6.13 -12.81
C GLY A 148 -1.64 -7.34 -12.85
N ILE A 149 -0.64 -7.29 -13.73
CA ILE A 149 0.41 -8.31 -13.80
C ILE A 149 1.62 -7.82 -13.01
N PHE A 150 2.10 -8.64 -12.11
CA PHE A 150 3.25 -8.36 -11.26
C PHE A 150 4.43 -9.22 -11.67
N ARG A 151 5.63 -8.66 -11.62
CA ARG A 151 6.86 -9.36 -11.98
C ARG A 151 7.99 -8.95 -11.04
N PHE A 152 8.84 -9.92 -10.73
CA PHE A 152 10.14 -9.66 -10.15
C PHE A 152 11.23 -9.89 -11.17
N MET A 153 12.22 -9.01 -11.21
CA MET A 153 13.48 -9.21 -11.91
C MET A 153 14.60 -9.30 -10.89
N GLU A 154 15.59 -10.16 -11.11
CA GLU A 154 16.74 -10.31 -10.23
C GLU A 154 18.01 -10.01 -11.02
N ASP A 155 18.90 -9.22 -10.43
CA ASP A 155 20.23 -8.94 -10.94
C ASP A 155 21.21 -8.79 -9.76
N ASN A 156 22.24 -9.63 -9.74
CA ASN A 156 23.33 -9.60 -8.77
C ASN A 156 22.90 -9.50 -7.29
N GLY A 157 21.89 -10.27 -6.89
CA GLY A 157 21.35 -10.31 -5.52
C GLY A 157 20.34 -9.21 -5.20
N THR A 158 20.06 -8.30 -6.14
CA THR A 158 19.04 -7.27 -6.03
C THR A 158 17.79 -7.69 -6.79
N TRP A 159 16.64 -7.56 -6.13
CA TRP A 159 15.33 -7.84 -6.70
C TRP A 159 14.62 -6.54 -7.04
N TYR A 160 13.99 -6.48 -8.20
CA TYR A 160 13.24 -5.34 -8.72
C TYR A 160 11.80 -5.74 -8.89
N PHE A 161 10.90 -4.99 -8.26
CA PHE A 161 9.47 -5.19 -8.37
C PHE A 161 8.87 -4.30 -9.45
N GLU A 162 8.11 -4.90 -10.34
CA GLU A 162 7.50 -4.26 -11.50
C GLU A 162 6.02 -4.64 -11.61
N ASN A 163 5.21 -3.70 -12.09
CA ASN A 163 3.80 -3.89 -12.40
C ASN A 163 3.54 -3.48 -13.85
N VAL A 164 2.84 -4.32 -14.62
CA VAL A 164 2.34 -3.96 -15.94
C VAL A 164 0.99 -3.28 -15.77
N LYS A 165 0.90 -2.01 -16.15
CA LYS A 165 -0.33 -1.22 -16.02
C LYS A 165 -1.37 -1.66 -17.05
N ARG A 166 -2.64 -1.67 -16.64
CA ARG A 166 -3.79 -1.69 -17.56
C ARG A 166 -4.07 -0.30 -18.13
N LYS A 167 -4.88 -0.26 -19.18
CA LYS A 167 -5.45 1.00 -19.69
C LYS A 167 -6.38 1.60 -18.64
N ARG A 168 -6.55 2.93 -18.68
CA ARG A 168 -7.48 3.65 -17.81
C ARG A 168 -8.49 4.39 -18.66
N TYR A 169 -9.75 4.32 -18.24
CA TYR A 169 -10.84 5.10 -18.78
C TYR A 169 -11.31 6.12 -17.73
N ILE A 170 -11.22 7.42 -18.06
CA ILE A 170 -11.63 8.54 -17.22
C ILE A 170 -12.79 9.26 -17.91
N PRO A 171 -14.05 9.07 -17.47
CA PRO A 171 -15.22 9.61 -18.18
C PRO A 171 -15.28 11.14 -18.28
N GLU A 172 -14.63 11.85 -17.35
CA GLU A 172 -14.65 13.32 -17.26
C GLU A 172 -13.57 13.99 -18.12
N GLU A 173 -12.62 13.24 -18.66
CA GLU A 173 -11.68 13.76 -19.65
C GLU A 173 -12.36 13.79 -21.03
N SER A 174 -12.55 15.01 -21.55
CA SER A 174 -13.26 15.26 -22.82
C SER A 174 -12.46 14.87 -24.08
N GLU A 175 -11.23 14.38 -23.91
CA GLU A 175 -10.49 13.73 -24.97
C GLU A 175 -9.97 12.38 -24.46
N PRO A 176 -10.19 11.26 -25.18
CA PRO A 176 -9.42 10.06 -24.89
C PRO A 176 -7.95 10.43 -25.06
N ALA A 177 -7.12 10.16 -24.05
CA ALA A 177 -5.68 10.35 -24.16
C ALA A 177 -5.21 9.75 -25.50
N THR A 178 -4.83 10.61 -26.45
CA THR A 178 -4.49 10.25 -27.84
C THR A 178 -3.13 9.56 -27.94
N GLY A 179 -2.63 9.05 -26.82
CA GLY A 179 -1.44 8.22 -26.78
C GLY A 179 -1.71 6.88 -27.45
N THR A 180 -0.94 6.60 -28.50
CA THR A 180 -0.79 5.26 -29.06
C THR A 180 -0.59 4.23 -27.95
N PRO A 181 -1.23 3.04 -28.00
CA PRO A 181 -0.97 1.97 -27.04
C PRO A 181 0.49 1.54 -27.15
N GLU A 182 1.33 1.99 -26.21
CA GLU A 182 2.72 1.53 -26.12
C GLU A 182 2.75 0.06 -25.68
N PRO A 183 3.54 -0.81 -26.33
CA PRO A 183 3.76 -2.17 -25.87
C PRO A 183 4.45 -2.15 -24.50
N GLY A 184 3.74 -2.58 -23.46
CA GLY A 184 4.23 -2.81 -22.10
C GLY A 184 4.44 -1.55 -21.26
N ASN A 185 3.38 -0.98 -20.67
CA ASN A 185 3.49 0.14 -19.72
C ASN A 185 3.95 -0.38 -18.34
N ILE A 186 5.23 -0.77 -18.24
CA ILE A 186 5.84 -1.28 -17.01
C ILE A 186 6.05 -0.11 -16.04
N ARG A 187 5.48 -0.22 -14.84
CA ARG A 187 5.78 0.60 -13.69
C ARG A 187 6.85 -0.08 -12.85
N LYS A 188 7.96 0.62 -12.63
CA LYS A 188 8.93 0.26 -11.59
C LYS A 188 8.37 0.66 -10.23
N MET A 189 8.45 -0.25 -9.27
CA MET A 189 7.83 -0.09 -7.94
C MET A 189 8.89 0.20 -6.88
N TYR A 190 9.70 -0.80 -6.55
CA TYR A 190 10.82 -0.69 -5.64
C TYR A 190 11.86 -1.75 -5.97
N LYS A 191 13.08 -1.57 -5.47
CA LYS A 191 14.11 -2.60 -5.42
C LYS A 191 14.36 -3.02 -3.98
N PHE A 192 14.82 -4.25 -3.75
CA PHE A 192 15.12 -4.77 -2.42
C PHE A 192 16.18 -5.87 -2.48
N THR A 193 16.71 -6.25 -1.32
CA THR A 193 17.57 -7.42 -1.16
C THR A 193 16.91 -8.41 -0.21
N LEU A 194 17.38 -9.66 -0.20
CA LEU A 194 16.84 -10.71 0.69
C LEU A 194 17.47 -10.71 2.08
N GLN A 195 18.27 -9.69 2.42
CA GLN A 195 18.86 -9.54 3.75
C GLN A 195 17.74 -9.25 4.77
N PRO A 196 17.51 -10.15 5.75
CA PRO A 196 16.56 -9.90 6.82
C PRO A 196 16.93 -8.64 7.60
N ARG A 197 15.91 -7.88 8.01
CA ARG A 197 16.03 -6.66 8.80
C ARG A 197 15.24 -6.79 10.09
N HIS A 198 15.62 -5.98 11.08
CA HIS A 198 14.84 -5.78 12.28
C HIS A 198 14.09 -4.44 12.17
N ILE A 199 12.91 -4.31 12.77
CA ILE A 199 12.13 -3.06 12.70
C ILE A 199 12.91 -1.84 13.23
N ASN A 200 13.81 -2.07 14.20
CA ASN A 200 14.67 -1.04 14.75
C ASN A 200 15.66 -0.44 13.73
N ASP A 201 15.97 -1.16 12.65
CA ASP A 201 16.82 -0.65 11.55
C ASP A 201 16.16 0.54 10.82
N PHE A 202 14.86 0.78 11.05
CA PHE A 202 14.06 1.81 10.40
C PHE A 202 13.66 2.96 11.34
N GLN A 203 14.19 3.04 12.57
CA GLN A 203 13.86 4.15 13.49
C GLN A 203 14.28 5.51 12.94
N GLU A 204 15.52 5.62 12.45
CA GLU A 204 16.01 6.87 11.84
C GLU A 204 15.22 7.23 10.58
N LEU A 205 14.89 6.23 9.77
CA LEU A 205 14.02 6.41 8.61
C LEU A 205 12.64 6.95 9.03
N ASN A 206 12.00 6.34 10.03
CA ASN A 206 10.70 6.75 10.54
C ASN A 206 10.70 8.23 10.97
N THR A 207 11.76 8.68 11.65
CA THR A 207 11.93 10.09 12.02
C THR A 207 12.17 10.96 10.79
N SER A 208 13.06 10.56 9.89
CA SER A 208 13.41 11.33 8.68
C SER A 208 12.21 11.55 7.75
N LEU A 209 11.43 10.49 7.47
CA LEU A 209 10.23 10.57 6.65
C LEU A 209 9.15 11.49 7.26
N GLN A 210 9.15 11.64 8.60
CA GLN A 210 8.25 12.55 9.30
C GLN A 210 8.69 14.00 9.33
N LEU A 211 9.97 14.29 9.18
CA LEU A 211 10.50 15.65 9.36
C LEU A 211 11.01 16.28 8.07
N SER A 212 11.37 15.48 7.07
CA SER A 212 11.92 15.98 5.82
C SER A 212 10.83 16.71 5.01
N PRO A 213 10.95 18.04 4.80
CA PRO A 213 9.93 18.83 4.10
C PRO A 213 9.82 18.43 2.63
N ASP A 214 10.87 17.81 2.08
CA ASP A 214 10.88 17.36 0.71
C ASP A 214 10.21 16.01 0.47
N ASN A 215 9.90 15.30 1.55
CA ASN A 215 9.27 13.99 1.48
C ASN A 215 7.83 14.08 0.94
N ILE A 216 7.47 13.15 0.05
CA ILE A 216 6.13 13.09 -0.54
C ILE A 216 5.02 12.95 0.51
N LEU A 217 5.31 12.28 1.63
CA LEU A 217 4.37 12.05 2.74
C LEU A 217 4.16 13.32 3.57
N GLN A 218 5.06 14.31 3.49
CA GLN A 218 4.84 15.66 4.01
C GLN A 218 4.13 16.56 2.99
N LYS A 219 4.41 16.37 1.70
CA LYS A 219 3.82 17.16 0.62
C LYS A 219 2.39 16.73 0.23
N LYS A 220 1.94 15.57 0.69
CA LYS A 220 0.62 15.02 0.38
C LYS A 220 0.01 14.30 1.59
N SER A 221 -1.24 14.64 1.92
CA SER A 221 -2.07 13.82 2.82
C SER A 221 -2.76 12.72 2.01
N ILE A 222 -2.44 11.47 2.29
CA ILE A 222 -2.81 10.29 1.50
C ILE A 222 -3.58 9.32 2.40
N CYS A 223 -4.68 8.78 1.87
CA CYS A 223 -5.37 7.62 2.40
C CYS A 223 -5.83 6.75 1.23
N SER A 224 -5.46 5.47 1.18
CA SER A 224 -5.89 4.54 0.15
C SER A 224 -6.34 3.21 0.75
N LEU A 225 -7.39 2.62 0.20
CA LEU A 225 -7.98 1.38 0.69
C LEU A 225 -8.39 0.52 -0.51
N GLN A 226 -7.88 -0.72 -0.56
CA GLN A 226 -8.33 -1.67 -1.58
C GLN A 226 -9.78 -2.06 -1.32
N THR A 227 -10.53 -2.33 -2.37
CA THR A 227 -11.89 -2.87 -2.28
C THR A 227 -11.94 -4.21 -3.01
N PRO A 228 -12.99 -5.02 -2.85
CA PRO A 228 -13.13 -6.26 -3.62
C PRO A 228 -13.13 -6.08 -5.14
N GLU A 229 -13.40 -4.86 -5.64
CA GLU A 229 -13.49 -4.55 -7.07
C GLU A 229 -12.40 -3.58 -7.56
N GLY A 230 -11.55 -3.04 -6.68
CA GLY A 230 -10.80 -1.84 -7.00
C GLY A 230 -10.07 -1.18 -5.85
N ILE A 231 -10.03 0.15 -5.87
CA ILE A 231 -9.40 0.96 -4.83
C ILE A 231 -10.10 2.30 -4.66
N TYR A 232 -10.19 2.74 -3.40
CA TYR A 232 -10.43 4.14 -3.04
C TYR A 232 -9.10 4.81 -2.70
N ALA A 233 -8.90 6.04 -3.17
CA ALA A 233 -7.76 6.87 -2.81
C ALA A 233 -8.21 8.31 -2.56
N LEU A 234 -7.72 8.92 -1.50
CA LEU A 234 -7.94 10.31 -1.15
C LEU A 234 -6.57 10.98 -0.99
N VAL A 235 -6.28 11.96 -1.83
CA VAL A 235 -5.03 12.73 -1.78
C VAL A 235 -5.35 14.22 -1.68
N GLY A 236 -5.16 14.79 -0.49
CA GLY A 236 -5.66 16.12 -0.13
C GLY A 236 -7.18 16.17 -0.28
N TRP A 237 -7.66 16.95 -1.25
CA TRP A 237 -9.08 17.09 -1.56
C TRP A 237 -9.56 16.18 -2.68
N THR A 238 -8.68 15.39 -3.28
CA THR A 238 -9.05 14.64 -4.49
C THR A 238 -9.35 13.20 -4.12
N PHE A 239 -10.63 12.84 -4.17
CA PHE A 239 -11.10 11.46 -4.03
C PHE A 239 -11.09 10.79 -5.40
N THR A 240 -10.51 9.59 -5.46
CA THR A 240 -10.49 8.74 -6.65
C THR A 240 -11.05 7.38 -6.29
N GLU A 241 -11.94 6.89 -7.14
CA GLU A 241 -12.41 5.52 -7.14
C GLU A 241 -11.94 4.86 -8.43
N VAL A 242 -11.24 3.73 -8.31
CA VAL A 242 -10.82 2.92 -9.45
C VAL A 242 -11.49 1.57 -9.36
N LYS A 243 -12.20 1.16 -10.41
CA LYS A 243 -12.72 -0.20 -10.58
C LYS A 243 -11.83 -0.94 -11.56
N TYR A 244 -11.20 -2.01 -11.09
CA TYR A 244 -10.27 -2.79 -11.89
C TYR A 244 -10.99 -3.59 -12.96
N ASN A 245 -10.41 -3.64 -14.15
CA ASN A 245 -10.90 -4.45 -15.28
C ASN A 245 -12.40 -4.25 -15.55
N TYR A 246 -12.84 -2.99 -15.53
CA TYR A 246 -14.22 -2.58 -15.82
C TYR A 246 -14.66 -2.96 -17.24
N MET A 247 -13.73 -2.83 -18.18
CA MET A 247 -13.76 -3.47 -19.49
C MET A 247 -12.47 -4.26 -19.66
N GLU A 248 -12.43 -5.16 -20.65
CA GLU A 248 -11.24 -6.00 -20.91
C GLU A 248 -9.97 -5.14 -20.98
N ASP A 249 -9.02 -5.42 -20.09
CA ASP A 249 -7.74 -4.71 -19.97
C ASP A 249 -7.86 -3.19 -19.69
N THR A 250 -8.99 -2.74 -19.12
CA THR A 250 -9.25 -1.33 -18.86
C THR A 250 -9.89 -1.10 -17.48
N ASP A 251 -9.21 -0.31 -16.64
CA ASP A 251 -9.73 0.14 -15.35
C ASP A 251 -10.59 1.40 -15.53
N LEU A 252 -11.74 1.48 -14.85
CA LEU A 252 -12.54 2.70 -14.77
C LEU A 252 -12.02 3.56 -13.62
N VAL A 253 -11.78 4.84 -13.89
CA VAL A 253 -11.30 5.81 -12.89
C VAL A 253 -12.29 6.95 -12.79
N GLN A 254 -12.80 7.19 -11.59
CA GLN A 254 -13.69 8.30 -11.27
C GLN A 254 -12.99 9.22 -10.27
N ILE A 255 -13.00 10.53 -10.53
CA ILE A 255 -12.30 11.53 -9.74
C ILE A 255 -13.31 12.55 -9.25
N LYS A 256 -13.23 12.94 -7.98
CA LYS A 256 -14.05 14.00 -7.40
C LYS A 256 -13.15 14.93 -6.58
N THR A 257 -13.24 16.23 -6.83
CA THR A 257 -12.66 17.24 -5.94
C THR A 257 -13.63 17.53 -4.79
N LEU A 258 -13.15 17.44 -3.56
CA LEU A 258 -13.93 17.62 -2.34
C LEU A 258 -13.76 19.03 -1.76
N THR A 259 -14.74 19.43 -0.95
CA THR A 259 -14.65 20.53 0.01
C THR A 259 -13.97 20.08 1.31
N ASP A 260 -13.55 21.03 2.15
CA ASP A 260 -12.95 20.72 3.46
C ASP A 260 -13.89 19.87 4.32
N GLU A 261 -15.19 20.20 4.32
CA GLU A 261 -16.24 19.47 5.06
C GLU A 261 -16.46 18.05 4.53
N GLU A 262 -16.28 17.82 3.23
CA GLU A 262 -16.46 16.51 2.60
C GLU A 262 -15.27 15.57 2.84
N VAL A 263 -14.07 16.08 3.12
CA VAL A 263 -12.85 15.26 3.30
C VAL A 263 -13.00 14.30 4.48
N GLU A 264 -13.29 14.81 5.69
CA GLU A 264 -13.44 13.95 6.89
C GLU A 264 -14.66 13.03 6.80
N LYS A 265 -15.75 13.52 6.19
CA LYS A 265 -16.92 12.67 5.90
C LYS A 265 -16.54 11.51 4.98
N THR A 266 -15.76 11.77 3.93
CA THR A 266 -15.30 10.74 2.99
C THR A 266 -14.36 9.75 3.68
N LEU A 267 -13.44 10.21 4.54
CA LEU A 267 -12.59 9.34 5.36
C LEU A 267 -13.42 8.35 6.19
N LYS A 268 -14.48 8.84 6.85
CA LYS A 268 -15.38 7.99 7.64
C LYS A 268 -16.18 7.03 6.76
N ASP A 269 -16.84 7.54 5.73
CA ASP A 269 -17.83 6.78 4.95
C ASP A 269 -17.18 5.76 4.00
N LYS A 270 -16.00 6.08 3.43
CA LYS A 270 -15.32 5.24 2.43
C LYS A 270 -14.15 4.45 2.98
N PHE A 271 -13.44 4.97 3.99
CA PHE A 271 -12.23 4.35 4.54
C PHE A 271 -12.42 3.81 5.96
N GLY A 272 -13.56 4.08 6.61
CA GLY A 272 -13.80 3.72 8.01
C GLY A 272 -12.93 4.47 9.01
N VAL A 273 -12.28 5.56 8.58
CA VAL A 273 -11.32 6.33 9.38
C VAL A 273 -12.02 7.47 10.08
N VAL A 274 -11.87 7.53 11.41
CA VAL A 274 -12.31 8.65 12.24
C VAL A 274 -11.07 9.25 12.91
N LEU A 275 -10.86 10.55 12.72
CA LEU A 275 -9.71 11.26 13.26
C LEU A 275 -10.05 11.87 14.62
N GLU A 276 -9.08 11.86 15.55
CA GLU A 276 -9.23 12.49 16.87
C GLU A 276 -8.92 13.99 16.81
N ASN A 277 -7.98 14.37 15.96
CA ASN A 277 -7.56 15.74 15.71
C ASN A 277 -8.01 16.21 14.32
N LYS A 278 -8.13 17.53 14.15
CA LYS A 278 -8.52 18.15 12.88
C LYS A 278 -7.45 17.87 11.82
N LEU A 279 -7.87 17.35 10.68
CA LEU A 279 -6.99 17.17 9.52
C LEU A 279 -6.69 18.50 8.85
N THR A 280 -5.44 18.70 8.44
CA THR A 280 -5.07 19.72 7.46
C THR A 280 -4.73 19.01 6.14
N PRO A 281 -5.66 18.94 5.17
CA PRO A 281 -5.36 18.26 3.91
C PRO A 281 -4.23 18.99 3.17
N ILE A 282 -3.30 18.24 2.59
CA ILE A 282 -2.19 18.79 1.81
C ILE A 282 -2.20 18.12 0.44
N ASN A 283 -2.41 18.90 -0.61
CA ASN A 283 -2.16 18.59 -2.02
C ASN A 283 -2.46 19.86 -2.86
N VAL A 284 -2.17 19.86 -4.17
CA VAL A 284 -2.70 20.90 -5.06
C VAL A 284 -4.19 20.65 -5.32
N ARG A 285 -5.06 21.56 -4.87
CA ARG A 285 -6.51 21.43 -5.04
C ARG A 285 -6.92 21.63 -6.50
N GLY A 286 -7.74 20.73 -7.04
CA GLY A 286 -8.32 20.85 -8.39
C GLY A 286 -7.45 20.37 -9.54
N LEU A 287 -6.27 19.80 -9.27
CA LEU A 287 -5.56 18.98 -10.25
C LEU A 287 -5.98 17.50 -10.07
N PRO A 288 -6.20 16.74 -11.16
CA PRO A 288 -6.35 15.29 -11.04
C PRO A 288 -5.12 14.78 -10.28
N PRO A 289 -5.28 13.83 -9.35
CA PRO A 289 -4.11 13.26 -8.73
C PRO A 289 -3.34 12.64 -9.88
N ASN A 290 -2.03 12.89 -9.98
CA ASN A 290 -1.20 11.93 -10.65
C ASN A 290 -1.38 10.63 -9.85
N LEU A 291 -2.35 9.81 -10.24
CA LEU A 291 -2.59 8.45 -9.75
C LEU A 291 -1.37 7.56 -10.06
N VAL A 292 -0.42 8.12 -10.80
CA VAL A 292 0.89 7.59 -11.14
C VAL A 292 1.95 7.97 -10.09
N ASP A 293 1.70 8.89 -9.16
CA ASP A 293 2.71 9.35 -8.17
C ASP A 293 2.19 9.25 -6.72
N MET A 294 1.42 8.20 -6.42
CA MET A 294 1.00 7.85 -5.04
C MET A 294 2.02 7.00 -4.27
N SER A 295 3.22 6.86 -4.84
CA SER A 295 4.40 6.17 -4.28
C SER A 295 5.64 6.72 -4.96
#